data_AF-A0A0U1L147-F1
#
_entry.id   AF-A0A0U1L147-F1
#
_cell.length_a   1.000
_cell.length_b   1.000
_cell.length_c   1.000
_cell.angle_alpha   90.00
_cell.angle_beta   90.00
_cell.angle_gamma   90.00
#
_symmetry.space_group_name_H-M   'P 1'
#
loop_
_entity.id
_entity.type
_entity.pdbx_description
1 polymer ?
#
loop_
_entity_poly.entity_id
_entity_poly.type
_entity_poly.pdbx_seq_one_letter_code
_entity_poly.pdbx_strand_id
1 'polypeptide(L)'
;MWKIWVICLIMTLFLILIPFCNNLAFAQGKESNREITDMVGRKVTVPCEINKIYAPIYGTVILNAIVPDKLVKLPNLMGDSGIKVPMSKRIG
;
A
#
# COMPACT_ATOMS: atom_id res chain seq x y z
N MET A 1 27.10 -27.96 45.37
CA MET A 1 26.98 -28.36 43.94
C MET A 1 25.55 -28.19 43.40
N TRP A 2 24.50 -28.59 44.14
CA TRP A 2 23.08 -28.42 43.74
C TRP A 2 22.68 -26.97 43.37
N LYS A 3 23.19 -25.97 44.11
CA LYS A 3 22.85 -24.55 43.88
C LYS A 3 23.26 -24.03 42.49
N ILE A 4 24.33 -24.56 41.91
CA ILE A 4 24.84 -24.14 40.59
C ILE A 4 23.93 -24.67 39.47
N TRP A 5 23.41 -25.89 39.63
CA TRP A 5 22.47 -26.48 38.69
C TRP A 5 21.14 -25.73 38.62
N VAL A 6 20.63 -25.27 39.77
CA VAL A 6 19.40 -24.47 39.85
C VAL A 6 19.57 -23.13 39.11
N ILE A 7 20.73 -22.48 39.24
CA ILE A 7 21.01 -21.22 38.56
C ILE A 7 21.10 -21.41 37.04
N CYS A 8 21.76 -22.49 36.58
CA CYS A 8 21.82 -22.80 35.15
C CYS A 8 20.42 -23.07 34.56
N LEU A 9 19.55 -23.78 35.28
CA LEU A 9 18.20 -24.10 34.82
C LEU A 9 17.29 -22.85 34.74
N ILE A 10 17.46 -21.90 35.66
CA ILE A 10 16.74 -20.62 35.63
C ILE A 10 17.21 -19.76 34.45
N MET A 11 18.52 -19.74 34.17
CA MET A 11 19.07 -18.98 33.04
C MET A 11 18.60 -19.52 31.68
N THR A 12 18.54 -20.84 31.51
CA THR A 12 18.03 -21.43 30.26
C THR A 12 16.54 -21.17 30.07
N LEU A 13 15.74 -21.17 31.15
CA LEU A 13 14.32 -20.81 31.09
C LEU A 13 14.11 -19.36 30.64
N PHE A 14 14.92 -18.42 31.15
CA PHE A 14 14.86 -17.01 30.74
C PHE A 14 15.27 -16.79 29.28
N LEU A 15 16.27 -17.54 28.78
CA LEU A 15 16.68 -17.44 27.37
C LEU A 15 15.61 -17.91 26.39
N ILE A 16 14.78 -18.89 26.76
CA ILE A 16 13.71 -19.42 25.92
C ILE A 16 12.48 -18.49 25.91
N LEU A 17 12.29 -17.68 26.96
CA LEU A 17 11.14 -16.78 27.08
C LEU A 17 11.23 -15.56 26.13
N ILE A 18 12.45 -15.06 25.86
CA ILE A 18 12.71 -13.87 25.04
C ILE A 18 12.24 -14.03 23.57
N PRO A 19 12.54 -15.12 22.84
CA PRO A 19 12.07 -15.28 21.47
C PRO A 19 10.55 -15.54 21.36
N PHE A 20 9.89 -15.98 22.45
CA PHE A 20 8.44 -16.17 22.46
C PHE A 20 7.67 -14.85 22.51
N CYS A 21 8.18 -13.84 23.23
CA CYS A 21 7.59 -12.50 23.23
C CYS A 21 7.76 -11.77 21.89
N ASN A 22 8.87 -11.98 21.17
CA ASN A 22 9.09 -11.30 19.89
C ASN A 22 8.20 -11.82 18.75
N ASN A 23 7.70 -13.06 18.84
CA ASN A 23 6.77 -13.60 17.84
C ASN A 23 5.33 -13.09 18.00
N LEU A 24 4.98 -12.44 19.13
CA LEU A 24 3.64 -11.86 19.32
C LEU A 24 3.44 -10.56 18.52
N ALA A 25 4.53 -9.89 18.11
CA ALA A 25 4.47 -8.64 17.35
C ALA A 25 4.23 -8.84 15.84
N PHE A 26 4.34 -10.08 15.33
CA PHE A 26 4.17 -10.36 13.89
C PHE A 26 2.72 -10.71 13.50
N ALA A 27 1.82 -10.79 14.48
CA ALA A 27 0.38 -10.98 14.26
C ALA A 27 -0.39 -9.64 14.18
N GLN A 28 0.28 -8.54 13.80
CA GLN A 28 -0.45 -7.43 13.16
C GLN A 28 -0.94 -7.94 11.81
N GLY A 29 -2.09 -8.62 11.84
CA GLY A 29 -2.81 -8.99 10.64
C GLY A 29 -2.83 -7.78 9.72
N LYS A 30 -2.35 -7.97 8.49
CA LYS A 30 -2.48 -7.00 7.40
C LYS A 30 -3.91 -6.48 7.45
N GLU A 31 -4.09 -5.29 8.02
CA GLU A 31 -5.40 -4.69 8.14
C GLU A 31 -5.84 -4.48 6.69
N SER A 32 -6.78 -5.28 6.21
CA SER A 32 -7.08 -5.35 4.77
C SER A 32 -7.73 -4.05 4.30
N ASN A 33 -8.33 -3.32 5.23
CA ASN A 33 -9.09 -2.11 5.01
C ASN A 33 -8.70 -1.03 6.04
N ARG A 34 -8.78 0.23 5.63
CA ARG A 34 -8.60 1.41 6.47
C ARG A 34 -9.85 2.26 6.45
N GLU A 35 -10.21 2.83 7.60
CA GLU A 35 -11.29 3.81 7.68
C GLU A 35 -10.72 5.22 7.49
N ILE A 36 -11.27 5.98 6.54
CA ILE A 36 -10.86 7.34 6.21
C ILE A 36 -12.10 8.24 6.25
N THR A 37 -11.94 9.47 6.73
CA THR A 37 -12.99 10.48 6.66
C THR A 37 -12.86 11.28 5.36
N ASP A 38 -13.90 11.25 4.53
CA ASP A 38 -14.00 12.01 3.26
C ASP A 38 -14.17 13.52 3.53
N MET A 39 -14.01 14.36 2.49
CA MET A 39 -14.13 15.82 2.57
C MET A 39 -15.49 16.32 3.05
N VAL A 40 -16.53 15.49 2.96
CA VAL A 40 -17.89 15.79 3.43
C VAL A 40 -18.13 15.22 4.86
N GLY A 41 -17.09 14.74 5.54
CA GLY A 41 -17.17 14.25 6.92
C GLY A 41 -17.72 12.83 7.08
N ARG A 42 -17.89 12.09 5.99
CA ARG A 42 -18.36 10.69 6.02
C ARG A 42 -17.19 9.75 6.27
N LYS A 43 -17.40 8.71 7.08
CA LYS A 43 -16.44 7.62 7.22
C LYS A 43 -16.58 6.64 6.07
N VAL A 44 -15.48 6.34 5.40
CA VAL A 44 -15.42 5.44 4.24
C VAL A 44 -14.33 4.41 4.48
N THR A 45 -14.66 3.15 4.26
CA THR A 45 -13.71 2.03 4.34
C THR A 45 -13.04 1.83 2.98
N VAL A 46 -11.72 1.93 2.94
CA VAL A 46 -10.89 1.83 1.72
C VAL A 46 -9.91 0.67 1.88
N PRO A 47 -9.67 -0.17 0.86
CA PRO A 47 -8.66 -1.22 0.97
C PRO A 47 -7.27 -0.62 1.19
N CYS A 48 -6.42 -1.34 1.94
CA CYS A 48 -5.02 -0.97 2.16
C CYS A 48 -4.23 -0.87 0.85
N GLU A 49 -4.61 -1.68 -0.15
CA GLU A 49 -4.02 -1.68 -1.48
C GLU A 49 -5.05 -1.25 -2.51
N ILE A 50 -4.79 -0.11 -3.16
CA ILE A 50 -5.64 0.43 -4.22
C ILE A 50 -5.04 0.04 -5.55
N ASN A 51 -5.84 -0.55 -6.45
CA ASN A 51 -5.40 -0.97 -7.79
C ASN A 51 -5.83 -0.01 -8.90
N LYS A 52 -6.92 0.72 -8.68
CA LYS A 52 -7.54 1.62 -9.66
C LYS A 52 -8.02 2.88 -8.98
N ILE A 53 -7.68 4.03 -9.55
CA ILE A 53 -8.06 5.35 -9.05
C ILE A 53 -8.76 6.13 -10.16
N TYR A 54 -9.90 6.72 -9.83
CA TYR A 54 -10.62 7.67 -10.66
C TYR A 54 -10.55 9.04 -10.00
N ALA A 55 -10.24 10.07 -10.78
CA ALA A 55 -10.14 11.42 -10.26
C ALA A 55 -10.73 12.45 -11.23
N PRO A 56 -11.27 13.57 -10.72
CA PRO A 56 -11.59 14.72 -11.55
C PRO A 56 -10.32 15.33 -12.15
N ILE A 57 -10.47 16.22 -13.13
CA ILE A 57 -9.37 16.77 -13.95
C ILE A 57 -8.19 17.26 -13.08
N TYR A 58 -8.46 18.05 -12.05
CA TYR A 58 -7.42 18.58 -11.15
C TYR A 58 -6.76 17.50 -10.29
N GLY A 59 -7.53 16.52 -9.81
CA GLY A 59 -6.99 15.39 -9.06
C GLY A 59 -6.13 14.46 -9.93
N THR A 60 -6.46 14.36 -11.21
CA THR A 60 -5.73 13.52 -12.18
C THR A 60 -4.30 14.01 -12.36
N VAL A 61 -4.06 15.33 -12.41
CA VAL A 61 -2.71 15.88 -12.56
C VAL A 61 -1.81 15.49 -11.39
N ILE A 62 -2.33 15.63 -10.16
CA ILE A 62 -1.59 15.29 -8.94
C ILE A 62 -1.36 13.78 -8.86
N LEU A 63 -2.39 12.98 -9.11
CA LEU A 63 -2.28 11.52 -9.05
C LEU A 63 -1.37 10.96 -10.15
N ASN A 64 -1.27 11.63 -11.30
CA ASN A 64 -0.36 11.23 -12.37
C ASN A 64 1.11 11.50 -12.01
N ALA A 65 1.38 12.47 -11.12
CA ALA A 65 2.72 12.71 -10.62
C ALA A 65 3.15 11.69 -9.55
N ILE A 66 2.20 11.13 -8.78
CA ILE A 66 2.51 10.24 -7.65
C ILE A 66 2.39 8.76 -8.04
N VAL A 67 1.28 8.39 -8.70
CA VAL A 67 0.93 6.98 -9.00
C VAL A 67 0.24 6.86 -10.38
N PRO A 68 0.96 7.13 -11.49
CA PRO A 68 0.38 7.18 -12.84
C PRO A 68 -0.16 5.84 -13.35
N ASP A 69 0.44 4.73 -12.90
CA ASP A 69 0.11 3.36 -13.28
C ASP A 69 -1.26 2.89 -12.76
N LYS A 70 -1.72 3.47 -11.65
CA LYS A 70 -3.00 3.14 -11.01
C LYS A 70 -4.17 4.01 -11.46
N LEU A 71 -3.89 5.07 -12.22
CA LEU A 71 -4.92 5.93 -12.76
C LEU A 71 -5.63 5.25 -13.93
N VAL A 72 -6.94 5.15 -13.83
CA VAL A 72 -7.74 4.71 -14.97
C VAL A 72 -7.81 5.85 -15.97
N LYS A 73 -7.29 5.62 -17.19
CA LYS A 73 -7.35 6.59 -18.29
C LYS A 73 -8.82 6.95 -18.55
N LEU A 74 -9.15 8.23 -18.40
CA LEU A 74 -10.45 8.73 -18.84
C LEU A 74 -10.50 8.65 -20.37
N PRO A 75 -11.56 8.08 -20.97
CA PRO A 75 -11.72 8.02 -22.43
C PRO A 75 -11.89 9.40 -23.08
N ASN A 76 -12.06 10.48 -22.29
CA ASN A 76 -12.33 11.83 -22.78
C ASN A 76 -11.22 12.84 -22.46
N LEU A 77 -9.98 12.39 -22.26
CA LEU A 77 -8.84 13.32 -22.27
C LEU A 77 -8.72 13.90 -23.68
N MET A 78 -8.77 15.24 -23.80
CA MET A 78 -8.44 15.98 -25.02
C MET A 78 -7.12 15.45 -25.60
N GLY A 79 -7.23 14.64 -26.64
CA GLY A 79 -6.10 13.89 -27.21
C GLY A 79 -6.49 12.49 -27.69
N ASP A 80 -7.53 11.87 -27.12
CA ASP A 80 -8.10 10.61 -27.65
C ASP A 80 -9.20 10.90 -28.69
N SER A 81 -8.90 11.78 -29.64
CA SER A 81 -9.60 11.71 -30.93
C SER A 81 -9.03 10.47 -31.62
N GLY A 82 -9.85 9.45 -31.83
CA GLY A 82 -9.54 8.24 -32.62
C GLY A 82 -9.19 8.48 -34.09
N ILE A 83 -8.52 9.59 -34.39
CA ILE A 83 -7.87 9.91 -35.65
C ILE A 83 -6.53 9.17 -35.62
N LYS A 84 -6.48 8.05 -36.34
CA LYS A 84 -5.21 7.46 -36.79
C LYS A 84 -4.43 8.58 -37.50
N VAL A 85 -3.44 9.16 -36.84
CA VAL A 85 -2.56 10.14 -37.48
C VAL A 85 -1.82 9.40 -38.58
N PRO A 86 -2.04 9.68 -39.88
CA PRO A 86 -1.22 9.10 -40.91
C PRO A 86 0.18 9.70 -40.73
N MET A 87 1.14 8.82 -40.51
CA MET A 87 2.56 9.12 -40.41
C MET A 87 2.97 9.93 -41.66
N SER A 88 3.16 11.25 -41.49
CA SER A 88 3.62 12.11 -42.57
C SER A 88 5.04 11.71 -42.94
N LYS A 89 5.14 11.18 -44.16
CA LYS A 89 6.36 10.67 -44.79
C LYS A 89 7.38 11.80 -44.91
N ARG A 90 8.57 11.62 -44.33
CA ARG A 90 9.77 12.41 -44.63
C ARG A 90 9.99 12.47 -46.13
N ILE A 91 9.97 13.67 -46.71
CA ILE A 91 10.53 14.05 -48.02
C ILE A 91 10.72 15.58 -47.90
N GLY A 92 11.83 16.23 -48.21
CA GLY A 92 13.15 15.89 -48.73
C GLY A 92 13.95 17.20 -48.75
#